data_AF-A0AAV3Y304-F1
#
_entry.id   AF-A0AAV3Y304-F1
#
_cell.length_a   1.000
_cell.length_b   1.000
_cell.length_c   1.000
_cell.angle_alpha   90.00
_cell.angle_beta   90.00
_cell.angle_gamma   90.00
#
_symmetry.space_group_name_H-M   'P 1'
#
loop_
_entity.id
_entity.type
_entity.pdbx_description
1 polymer ?
#
loop_
_entity_poly.entity_id
_entity_poly.type
_entity_poly.pdbx_seq_one_letter_code
_entity_poly.pdbx_strand_id
1 'polypeptide(L)'
;MCELLTANQGSVNSIPVPNLYSSHEEADSRIILHCMYATQQPTTQKVIVRSPDSNVSLLLLLFCDAISKPLIFDTGSGNNTRQLNITDLASTMSKRLRDAIIGLHAFTG
;
A
#
# COMPACT_ATOMS: atom_id res chain seq x y z
N MET A 1 2.88 -15.56 7.72
CA MET A 1 4.05 -15.05 8.46
C MET A 1 4.70 -13.99 7.58
N CYS A 2 4.87 -12.76 8.08
CA CYS A 2 5.49 -11.68 7.30
C CYS A 2 6.92 -11.44 7.78
N GLU A 3 7.81 -11.13 6.85
CA GLU A 3 9.25 -11.07 7.08
C GLU A 3 9.84 -9.77 6.54
N LEU A 4 10.80 -9.21 7.29
CA LEU A 4 11.64 -8.12 6.85
C LEU A 4 12.90 -8.72 6.22
N LEU A 5 13.11 -8.41 4.94
CA LEU A 5 14.30 -8.83 4.20
C LEU A 5 15.34 -7.71 4.21
N THR A 6 16.57 -8.05 4.60
CA THR A 6 17.72 -7.13 4.55
C THR A 6 18.88 -7.79 3.80
N ALA A 7 19.46 -7.08 2.84
CA ALA A 7 20.61 -7.57 2.08
C ALA A 7 21.91 -7.08 2.71
N ASN A 8 22.78 -7.99 3.14
CA ASN A 8 24.09 -7.69 3.71
C ASN A 8 25.18 -8.52 3.00
N GLN A 9 26.09 -7.86 2.28
CA GLN A 9 27.28 -8.50 1.67
C GLN A 9 26.99 -9.77 0.84
N GLY A 10 25.89 -9.78 0.09
CA GLY A 10 25.50 -10.91 -0.76
C GLY A 10 24.66 -11.99 -0.08
N SER A 11 24.36 -11.85 1.22
CA SER A 11 23.35 -12.66 1.90
C SER A 11 22.06 -11.87 2.14
N VAL A 12 20.93 -12.56 2.13
CA VAL A 12 19.62 -12.01 2.50
C VAL A 12 19.28 -12.55 3.88
N ASN A 13 19.19 -11.65 4.87
CA ASN A 13 18.67 -11.99 6.18
C ASN A 13 17.16 -11.76 6.19
N SER A 14 16.43 -12.72 6.72
CA SER A 14 14.99 -12.64 6.93
C SER A 14 14.68 -12.61 8.42
N ILE A 15 13.89 -11.64 8.85
CA ILE A 15 13.49 -11.47 10.24
C ILE A 15 11.96 -11.44 10.31
N PRO A 16 11.30 -12.33 11.07
CA PRO A 16 9.86 -12.27 11.26
C PRO A 16 9.43 -10.93 11.84
N VAL A 17 8.30 -10.41 11.37
CA VAL A 17 7.69 -9.17 11.86
C VAL A 17 6.34 -9.51 12.51
N PRO A 18 6.28 -9.75 13.84
CA PRO A 18 5.05 -10.15 14.52
C PRO A 18 3.89 -9.16 14.34
N ASN A 19 4.18 -7.86 14.28
CA ASN A 19 3.19 -6.81 14.06
C ASN A 19 2.49 -6.88 12.70
N LEU A 20 3.05 -7.62 11.75
CA LEU A 20 2.47 -7.86 10.44
C LEU A 20 1.79 -9.23 10.34
N TYR A 21 1.70 -9.99 11.44
CA TYR A 21 0.94 -11.22 11.46
C TYR A 21 -0.56 -10.93 11.27
N SER A 22 -1.16 -11.62 10.32
CA SER A 22 -2.59 -11.56 10.05
C SER A 22 -3.06 -12.90 9.51
N SER A 23 -4.26 -13.33 9.92
CA SER A 23 -4.97 -14.46 9.35
C SER A 23 -5.82 -14.07 8.13
N HIS A 24 -5.86 -12.77 7.79
CA HIS A 24 -6.56 -12.28 6.61
C HIS A 24 -5.92 -12.84 5.35
N GLU A 25 -6.70 -13.45 4.46
CA GLU A 25 -6.18 -14.20 3.30
C GLU A 25 -5.78 -13.30 2.12
N GLU A 26 -6.55 -12.24 1.88
CA GLU A 26 -6.43 -11.38 0.70
C GLU A 26 -5.21 -10.47 0.77
N ALA A 27 -4.39 -10.47 -0.28
CA ALA A 27 -3.11 -9.76 -0.30
C ALA A 27 -3.26 -8.25 -0.50
N ASP A 28 -4.27 -7.84 -1.28
CA ASP A 28 -4.59 -6.45 -1.60
C ASP A 28 -4.97 -5.63 -0.36
N SER A 29 -5.72 -6.20 0.57
CA SER A 29 -6.08 -5.59 1.85
C SER A 29 -4.96 -5.70 2.88
N ARG A 30 -4.21 -6.81 2.92
CA ARG A 30 -3.01 -6.93 3.77
C ARG A 30 -1.97 -5.85 3.47
N ILE A 31 -1.89 -5.37 2.22
CA ILE A 31 -0.90 -4.34 1.85
C ILE A 31 -1.07 -3.05 2.65
N ILE A 32 -2.29 -2.74 3.12
CA ILE A 32 -2.56 -1.56 3.94
C ILE A 32 -1.88 -1.70 5.30
N LEU A 33 -1.94 -2.87 5.93
CA LEU A 33 -1.23 -3.16 7.18
C LEU A 33 0.28 -2.96 7.02
N HIS A 34 0.84 -3.43 5.89
CA HIS A 34 2.25 -3.24 5.56
C HIS A 34 2.61 -1.76 5.37
N CYS A 35 1.75 -0.97 4.71
CA CYS A 35 1.96 0.46 4.54
C CYS A 35 1.97 1.18 5.89
N MET A 36 0.98 0.91 6.75
CA MET A 36 0.90 1.49 8.10
C MET A 36 2.15 1.17 8.91
N TYR A 37 2.57 -0.09 8.96
CA TYR A 37 3.80 -0.50 9.64
C TYR A 37 5.05 0.19 9.07
N ALA A 38 5.19 0.25 7.74
CA ALA A 38 6.33 0.89 7.10
C ALA A 38 6.40 2.39 7.45
N THR A 39 5.25 3.08 7.52
CA THR A 39 5.23 4.50 7.89
C THR A 39 5.60 4.77 9.34
N GLN A 40 5.40 3.81 10.25
CA GLN A 40 5.81 3.93 11.64
C GLN A 40 7.34 3.84 11.83
N GLN A 41 8.07 3.31 10.85
CA GLN A 41 9.54 3.24 10.95
C GLN A 41 10.16 4.64 10.83
N PRO A 42 11.06 5.05 11.74
CA PRO A 42 11.66 6.39 11.74
C PRO A 42 12.40 6.74 10.44
N THR A 43 13.00 5.73 9.80
CA THR A 43 13.82 5.90 8.59
C THR A 43 13.00 6.01 7.31
N THR A 44 11.74 5.57 7.31
CA THR A 44 10.89 5.63 6.12
C THR A 44 10.56 7.08 5.76
N GLN A 45 10.83 7.49 4.52
CA GLN A 45 10.45 8.82 4.03
C GLN A 45 9.16 8.80 3.21
N LYS A 46 8.89 7.68 2.54
CA LYS A 46 7.71 7.44 1.71
C LYS A 46 7.47 5.94 1.58
N VAL A 47 6.26 5.55 1.20
CA VAL A 47 5.90 4.17 0.88
C VAL A 47 5.57 4.07 -0.59
N ILE A 48 6.17 3.08 -1.27
CA ILE A 48 5.86 2.75 -2.66
C ILE A 48 5.21 1.38 -2.67
N VAL A 49 3.97 1.32 -3.14
CA VAL A 49 3.25 0.06 -3.35
C VAL A 49 3.28 -0.27 -4.82
N ARG A 50 3.90 -1.39 -5.17
CA ARG A 50 3.93 -1.88 -6.54
C ARG A 50 2.91 -2.98 -6.74
N SER A 51 1.92 -2.75 -7.60
CA SER A 51 0.95 -3.77 -7.99
C SER A 51 0.32 -3.47 -9.35
N PRO A 52 0.10 -4.48 -10.22
CA PRO A 52 -0.71 -4.31 -11.42
C PRO A 52 -2.22 -4.27 -11.12
N ASP A 53 -2.63 -4.65 -9.90
CA ASP A 53 -4.02 -4.75 -9.49
C ASP A 53 -4.61 -3.37 -9.12
N SER A 54 -5.70 -2.99 -9.78
CA SER A 54 -6.41 -1.73 -9.53
C SER A 54 -7.09 -1.68 -8.17
N ASN A 55 -7.49 -2.82 -7.60
CA ASN A 55 -8.18 -2.88 -6.30
C ASN A 55 -7.27 -2.36 -5.19
N VAL A 56 -5.97 -2.65 -5.30
CA VAL A 56 -4.94 -2.07 -4.41
C VAL A 56 -4.98 -0.54 -4.46
N SER A 57 -5.12 0.08 -5.63
CA SER A 57 -5.15 1.55 -5.73
C SER A 57 -6.36 2.17 -5.03
N LEU A 58 -7.52 1.50 -5.09
CA LEU A 58 -8.74 1.93 -4.41
C LEU A 58 -8.59 1.81 -2.89
N LEU A 59 -8.02 0.71 -2.41
CA LEU A 59 -7.75 0.50 -0.99
C LEU A 59 -6.73 1.52 -0.46
N LEU A 60 -5.66 1.80 -1.21
CA LEU A 60 -4.68 2.83 -0.85
C LEU A 60 -5.32 4.22 -0.76
N LEU A 61 -6.24 4.54 -1.67
CA LEU A 61 -6.98 5.81 -1.66
C LEU A 61 -7.95 5.90 -0.48
N LEU A 62 -8.60 4.80 -0.10
CA LEU A 62 -9.51 4.74 1.04
C LEU A 62 -8.77 4.91 2.38
N PHE A 63 -7.63 4.24 2.53
CA PHE A 63 -6.86 4.22 3.78
C PHE A 63 -5.70 5.22 3.83
N CYS A 64 -5.61 6.14 2.87
CA CYS A 64 -4.50 7.10 2.79
C CYS A 64 -4.34 7.95 4.07
N ASP A 65 -5.44 8.29 4.73
CA ASP A 65 -5.41 9.11 5.95
C ASP A 65 -4.76 8.37 7.14
N ALA A 66 -4.76 7.04 7.12
CA ALA A 66 -4.10 6.20 8.12
C ALA A 66 -2.60 6.01 7.84
N ILE A 67 -2.13 6.45 6.67
CA ILE A 67 -0.75 6.29 6.20
C ILE A 67 -0.08 7.67 6.29
N SER A 68 0.70 7.89 7.34
CA SER A 68 1.21 9.22 7.72
C SER A 68 2.33 9.77 6.83
N LYS A 69 2.75 9.03 5.80
CA LYS A 69 3.85 9.41 4.89
C LYS A 69 3.39 9.38 3.44
N PRO A 70 4.08 10.10 2.54
CA PRO A 70 3.76 10.09 1.12
C PRO A 70 3.64 8.67 0.57
N LEU A 71 2.55 8.42 -0.15
CA LEU A 71 2.15 7.12 -0.66
C LEU A 71 2.12 7.15 -2.19
N ILE A 72 2.94 6.32 -2.81
CA ILE A 72 3.04 6.19 -4.26
C ILE A 72 2.54 4.82 -4.66
N PHE A 73 1.65 4.77 -5.65
CA PHE A 73 1.23 3.54 -6.30
C PHE A 73 1.96 3.38 -7.63
N ASP A 74 2.80 2.37 -7.74
CA ASP A 74 3.55 2.01 -8.94
C ASP A 74 2.85 0.85 -9.64
N THR A 75 2.30 1.10 -10.83
CA THR A 75 1.41 0.17 -11.52
C THR A 75 1.69 0.09 -13.01
N GLY A 76 1.20 -0.95 -13.67
CA GLY A 76 1.49 -1.28 -15.06
C GLY A 76 2.34 -2.54 -15.21
N SER A 77 2.65 -2.89 -16.46
CA SER A 77 3.39 -4.10 -16.79
C SER A 77 4.43 -3.84 -17.88
N GLY A 78 5.55 -4.57 -17.83
CA GLY A 78 6.67 -4.40 -18.76
C GLY A 78 7.22 -2.97 -18.75
N ASN A 79 7.32 -2.37 -19.94
CA ASN A 79 7.81 -1.00 -20.11
C ASN A 79 6.74 0.08 -19.87
N ASN A 80 5.49 -0.30 -19.61
CA ASN A 80 4.36 0.62 -19.44
C ASN A 80 4.01 0.80 -17.95
N THR A 81 5.02 1.06 -17.12
CA THR A 81 4.80 1.38 -15.71
C THR A 81 4.53 2.88 -15.53
N ARG A 82 3.71 3.21 -14.55
CA ARG A 82 3.41 4.59 -14.15
C ARG A 82 3.32 4.67 -12.64
N GLN A 83 3.73 5.81 -12.10
CA GLN A 83 3.61 6.11 -10.68
C GLN A 83 2.50 7.14 -10.47
N LEU A 84 1.57 6.81 -9.58
CA LEU A 84 0.50 7.68 -9.13
C LEU A 84 0.79 8.10 -7.70
N ASN A 85 0.82 9.41 -7.42
CA ASN A 85 0.90 9.90 -6.05
C ASN A 85 -0.49 9.83 -5.42
N ILE A 86 -0.72 8.82 -4.58
CA ILE A 86 -2.01 8.59 -3.92
C ILE A 86 -2.28 9.70 -2.90
N THR A 87 -1.25 10.19 -2.20
CA THR A 87 -1.40 11.30 -1.25
C THR A 87 -1.90 12.56 -1.95
N ASP A 88 -1.33 12.91 -3.10
CA ASP A 88 -1.78 14.08 -3.87
C ASP A 88 -3.18 13.85 -4.43
N LEU A 89 -3.45 12.68 -5.02
CA LEU A 89 -4.78 12.35 -5.55
C LEU A 89 -5.84 12.44 -4.44
N ALA A 90 -5.57 11.87 -3.29
CA ALA A 90 -6.42 11.92 -2.11
C ALA A 90 -6.73 13.36 -1.68
N SER A 91 -5.77 14.29 -1.79
CA SER A 91 -5.96 15.71 -1.44
C SER A 91 -6.92 16.44 -2.39
N THR A 92 -7.08 15.95 -3.63
CA THR A 92 -8.02 16.51 -4.61
C THR A 92 -9.45 16.01 -4.42
N MET A 93 -9.67 15.00 -3.55
CA MET A 93 -10.94 14.32 -3.37
C MET A 93 -11.46 14.50 -1.94
N SER A 94 -12.75 14.79 -1.80
CA SER A 94 -13.37 14.76 -0.47
C SER A 94 -13.37 13.35 0.10
N LYS A 95 -13.27 13.20 1.42
CA LYS A 95 -13.39 11.89 2.10
C LYS A 95 -14.68 11.16 1.70
N ARG A 96 -15.80 11.89 1.62
CA ARG A 96 -17.09 11.34 1.17
C ARG A 96 -17.03 10.74 -0.22
N LEU A 97 -16.29 11.36 -1.15
CA LEU A 97 -16.13 10.83 -2.50
C LEU A 97 -15.31 9.53 -2.49
N ARG A 98 -14.22 9.47 -1.70
CA ARG A 98 -13.41 8.24 -1.55
C ARG A 98 -14.22 7.10 -0.93
N ASP A 99 -14.99 7.39 0.12
CA ASP A 99 -15.90 6.43 0.77
C ASP A 99 -17.00 5.95 -0.21
N ALA A 100 -17.50 6.83 -1.09
CA ALA A 100 -18.50 6.45 -2.10
C ALA A 100 -17.92 5.56 -3.21
N ILE A 101 -16.67 5.80 -3.63
CA ILE A 101 -16.01 5.01 -4.68
C ILE A 101 -15.81 3.56 -4.23
N ILE A 102 -15.38 3.33 -2.98
CA ILE A 102 -15.26 1.96 -2.49
C ILE A 102 -16.63 1.28 -2.39
N GLY A 103 -17.66 2.03 -1.98
CA GLY A 103 -19.04 1.54 -1.97
C GLY A 103 -19.52 1.13 -3.35
N LEU A 104 -19.17 1.90 -4.41
CA LEU A 104 -19.48 1.55 -5.79
C LEU A 104 -18.73 0.30 -6.27
N HIS A 105 -17.44 0.20 -5.95
CA HIS A 105 -16.60 -0.95 -6.35
C HIS A 105 -17.14 -2.29 -5.84
N ALA A 106 -17.75 -2.31 -4.64
CA ALA A 106 -18.41 -3.50 -4.11
C ALA A 106 -19.54 -4.05 -5.02
N PHE A 107 -20.08 -3.23 -5.92
CA PHE A 107 -21.10 -3.63 -6.89
C PHE A 107 -20.56 -3.83 -8.31
N THR A 108 -19.45 -3.19 -8.68
CA THR A 108 -18.94 -3.21 -10.06
C THR A 108 -17.81 -4.20 -10.28
N GLY A 109 -17.08 -4.56 -9.21
CA GLY A 109 -15.75 -5.14 -9.36
C GLY A 109 -14.75 -4.15 -9.96
#